data_AF-A0A972ZWW5-F1
#
_entry.id   AF-A0A972ZWW5-F1
#
_cell.length_a   1.000
_cell.length_b   1.000
_cell.length_c   1.000
_cell.angle_alpha   90.00
_cell.angle_beta   90.00
_cell.angle_gamma   90.00
#
_symmetry.space_group_name_H-M   'P 1'
#
loop_
_entity.id
_entity.type
_entity.pdbx_description
1 polymer ?
#
loop_
_entity_poly.entity_id
_entity_poly.type
_entity_poly.pdbx_seq_one_letter_code
_entity_poly.pdbx_strand_id
1 'polypeptide(L)'
;QLESRLTKLGRDQSEKNGRLLSKLGVDRMVVSPLIRTLQTAEIIKGVLDIGFDVDDRLKEWDCGEWSGFLLEDVKRRWPNEWGGI
;
A
#
# COMPACT_ATOMS: atom_id res chain seq x y z
N GLN A 1 2.21 -4.18 12.02
CA GLN A 1 1.53 -4.49 10.75
C GLN A 1 2.32 -5.48 9.90
N LEU A 2 1.63 -6.47 9.31
CA LEU A 2 2.24 -7.43 8.39
C LEU A 2 2.64 -6.76 7.07
N GLU A 3 3.85 -7.05 6.60
CA GLU A 3 4.38 -6.55 5.33
C GLU A 3 4.15 -7.54 4.20
N SER A 4 3.82 -7.02 3.02
CA SER A 4 3.71 -7.79 1.79
C SER A 4 4.41 -7.06 0.66
N ARG A 5 5.03 -7.80 -0.26
CA ARG A 5 5.69 -7.24 -1.44
C ARG A 5 4.72 -7.19 -2.61
N LEU A 6 4.98 -6.27 -3.55
CA LEU A 6 4.24 -6.24 -4.80
C LEU A 6 4.43 -7.54 -5.60
N THR A 7 3.31 -8.03 -6.11
CA THR A 7 3.29 -9.08 -7.14
C THR A 7 3.79 -8.51 -8.48
N LYS A 8 3.98 -9.38 -9.49
CA LYS A 8 4.28 -8.92 -10.85
C LYS A 8 3.20 -7.97 -11.37
N LEU A 9 1.92 -8.34 -11.20
CA LEU A 9 0.79 -7.51 -11.61
C LEU A 9 0.82 -6.13 -10.92
N GLY A 10 1.12 -6.09 -9.62
CA GLY A 10 1.23 -4.82 -8.88
C GLY A 10 2.33 -3.90 -9.41
N ARG A 11 3.46 -4.45 -9.86
CA ARG A 11 4.53 -3.67 -10.52
C ARG A 11 4.08 -3.13 -11.87
N ASP A 12 3.48 -3.98 -12.70
CA ASP A 12 2.95 -3.61 -14.02
C ASP A 12 1.89 -2.48 -13.89
N GLN A 13 1.06 -2.54 -12.84
CA GLN A 13 0.09 -1.50 -12.50
C GLN A 13 0.76 -0.19 -12.04
N SER A 14 1.80 -0.28 -11.21
CA SER A 14 2.56 0.88 -10.72
C SER A 14 3.17 1.68 -11.87
N GLU A 15 3.74 1.01 -12.87
CA GLU A 15 4.26 1.68 -14.07
C GLU A 15 3.16 2.37 -14.89
N LYS A 16 2.01 1.70 -15.07
CA LYS A 16 0.86 2.29 -15.78
C LYS A 16 0.35 3.53 -15.07
N ASN A 17 0.28 3.49 -13.74
CA ASN A 17 -0.12 4.62 -12.92
C ASN A 17 0.90 5.76 -13.04
N GLY A 18 2.21 5.48 -12.98
CA GLY A 18 3.24 6.50 -13.20
C GLY A 18 3.09 7.23 -14.54
N ARG A 19 2.82 6.49 -15.63
CA ARG A 19 2.57 7.08 -16.96
C ARG A 19 1.28 7.89 -17.07
N LEU A 20 0.29 7.60 -16.24
CA LEU A 20 -0.92 8.42 -16.14
C LEU A 20 -0.63 9.70 -15.36
N LEU A 21 0.01 9.56 -14.19
CA LEU A 21 0.36 10.68 -13.32
C LEU A 21 1.30 11.69 -14.00
N SER A 22 2.20 11.24 -14.90
CA SER A 22 3.09 12.15 -15.64
C SER A 22 2.33 13.13 -16.53
N LYS A 23 1.12 12.77 -16.97
CA LYS A 23 0.26 13.62 -17.78
C LYS A 23 -0.56 14.62 -16.95
N LEU A 24 -0.59 14.43 -15.63
CA LEU A 24 -1.39 15.23 -14.70
C LEU A 24 -0.57 16.30 -13.98
N GLY A 25 0.75 16.36 -14.18
CA GLY A 25 1.62 17.37 -13.58
C GLY A 25 1.76 17.19 -12.06
N VAL A 26 2.11 15.97 -11.61
CA VAL A 26 2.35 15.73 -10.19
C VAL A 26 3.68 16.36 -9.76
N ASP A 27 3.62 17.28 -8.79
CA ASP A 27 4.81 17.96 -8.27
C ASP A 27 5.37 17.34 -6.98
N ARG A 28 4.60 16.51 -6.28
CA ARG A 28 5.02 15.91 -5.00
C ARG A 28 4.38 14.56 -4.73
N MET A 29 5.15 13.67 -4.11
CA MET A 29 4.71 12.38 -3.60
C MET A 29 4.99 12.27 -2.10
N VAL A 30 3.99 11.85 -1.33
CA VAL A 30 4.13 11.50 0.09
C VAL A 30 3.55 10.11 0.27
N VAL A 31 4.30 9.20 0.90
CA VAL A 31 3.99 7.78 0.91
C VAL A 31 4.10 7.17 2.30
N SER A 32 3.33 6.11 2.53
CA SER A 32 3.44 5.28 3.72
C SER A 32 4.81 4.55 3.77
N PRO A 33 5.38 4.28 4.95
CA PRO A 33 6.62 3.50 5.11
C PRO A 33 6.48 2.01 4.79
N LEU A 34 5.28 1.50 4.51
CA LEU A 34 5.06 0.06 4.25
C LEU A 34 5.72 -0.37 2.93
N ILE A 35 6.31 -1.56 2.87
CA ILE A 35 7.20 -1.97 1.77
C ILE A 35 6.47 -1.98 0.42
N ARG A 36 5.20 -2.39 0.39
CA ARG A 36 4.35 -2.35 -0.82
C ARG A 36 4.20 -0.94 -1.35
N THR A 37 4.05 0.04 -0.47
CA THR A 37 3.87 1.45 -0.84
C THR A 37 5.20 2.03 -1.33
N LEU A 38 6.31 1.74 -0.64
CA LEU A 38 7.66 2.13 -1.06
C LEU A 38 8.02 1.53 -2.43
N GLN A 39 7.69 0.27 -2.68
CA GLN A 39 7.93 -0.38 -3.98
C GLN A 39 7.13 0.28 -5.11
N THR A 40 5.86 0.63 -4.86
CA THR A 40 5.04 1.39 -5.82
C THR A 40 5.66 2.76 -6.08
N ALA A 41 6.08 3.46 -5.03
CA ALA A 41 6.65 4.79 -5.10
C ALA A 41 7.96 4.84 -5.88
N GLU A 42 8.88 3.89 -5.66
CA GLU A 42 10.13 3.81 -6.42
C GLU A 42 9.89 3.57 -7.92
N ILE A 43 8.91 2.74 -8.29
CA ILE A 43 8.53 2.53 -9.69
C ILE A 43 8.00 3.83 -10.30
N ILE A 44 7.11 4.52 -9.59
CA ILE A 44 6.50 5.77 -10.08
C ILE A 44 7.53 6.90 -10.16
N LYS A 45 8.42 7.01 -9.17
CA LYS A 45 9.57 7.95 -9.17
C LYS A 45 10.42 7.79 -10.43
N GLY A 46 10.71 6.55 -10.84
CA GLY A 46 11.44 6.28 -12.08
C GLY A 46 10.73 6.77 -13.36
N VAL A 47 9.40 6.97 -13.32
CA VAL A 47 8.60 7.48 -14.44
C VAL A 47 8.44 9.00 -14.39
N LEU A 48 8.25 9.57 -13.19
CA LEU A 48 7.98 10.99 -12.98
C LEU A 48 9.24 11.84 -12.83
N ASP A 49 10.39 11.22 -12.54
CA ASP A 49 11.65 11.89 -12.18
C ASP A 49 11.50 12.83 -10.96
N ILE A 50 10.62 12.47 -10.02
CA ILE A 50 10.41 13.17 -8.75
C ILE A 50 10.64 12.22 -7.58
N GLY A 51 11.24 12.74 -6.50
CA GLY A 51 11.39 12.01 -5.24
C GLY A 51 10.07 11.82 -4.49
N PHE A 52 10.13 11.15 -3.34
CA PHE A 52 9.01 11.05 -2.41
C PHE A 52 9.45 11.19 -0.96
N ASP A 53 8.57 11.74 -0.15
CA ASP A 53 8.72 11.83 1.30
C ASP A 53 7.96 10.66 1.97
N VAL A 54 8.54 10.10 3.02
CA VAL A 54 7.89 9.02 3.79
C VAL A 54 7.21 9.62 5.03
N ASP A 55 5.95 9.25 5.26
CA ASP A 55 5.15 9.71 6.40
C ASP A 55 4.47 8.52 7.10
N ASP A 56 4.83 8.28 8.37
CA ASP A 56 4.29 7.17 9.17
C ASP A 56 2.78 7.30 9.41
N ARG A 57 2.22 8.51 9.36
CA ARG A 57 0.79 8.77 9.52
C ARG A 57 -0.06 8.20 8.38
N LEU A 58 0.56 7.87 7.24
CA LEU A 58 -0.10 7.26 6.08
C LEU A 58 -0.15 5.73 6.14
N LYS A 59 0.27 5.10 7.24
CA LYS A 59 0.14 3.65 7.40
C LYS A 59 -1.33 3.25 7.40
N GLU A 60 -1.59 2.18 6.66
CA GLU A 60 -2.87 1.49 6.71
C GLU A 60 -3.16 1.03 8.14
N TRP A 61 -4.43 0.92 8.48
CA TRP A 61 -4.86 0.45 9.79
C TRP A 61 -4.14 -0.86 10.20
N ASP A 62 -3.62 -0.89 11.43
CA ASP A 62 -3.00 -2.10 11.98
C ASP A 62 -4.09 -3.01 12.56
N CYS A 63 -4.42 -4.06 11.82
CA CYS A 63 -5.45 -5.04 12.21
C CYS A 63 -4.97 -6.02 13.31
N GLY A 64 -3.80 -5.81 13.92
CA GLY A 64 -3.32 -6.59 15.05
C GLY A 64 -3.30 -8.09 14.77
N GLU A 65 -3.93 -8.87 15.64
CA GLU A 65 -3.99 -10.34 15.57
C GLU A 65 -4.69 -10.87 14.31
N TRP A 66 -5.50 -10.05 13.65
CA TRP A 66 -6.20 -10.44 12.42
C TRP A 66 -5.27 -10.43 11.19
N SER A 67 -4.09 -9.82 11.32
CA SER A 67 -3.11 -9.72 10.24
C SER A 67 -2.71 -11.10 9.72
N GLY A 68 -2.77 -11.29 8.40
CA GLY A 68 -2.36 -12.53 7.75
C GLY A 68 -3.43 -13.62 7.67
N PHE A 69 -4.61 -13.38 8.24
CA PHE A 69 -5.77 -14.26 8.09
C PHE A 69 -6.67 -13.82 6.94
N LEU A 70 -7.34 -14.78 6.31
CA LEU A 70 -8.46 -14.47 5.45
C LEU A 70 -9.62 -13.93 6.28
N LEU A 71 -10.46 -13.10 5.69
CA LEU A 71 -11.63 -12.54 6.37
C LEU A 71 -12.52 -13.63 6.99
N GLU A 72 -12.70 -14.75 6.30
CA GLU A 72 -13.46 -15.90 6.81
C GLU A 72 -12.83 -16.56 8.04
N ASP A 73 -11.49 -16.60 8.10
CA ASP A 73 -10.76 -17.10 9.25
C ASP A 73 -10.90 -16.13 10.43
N VAL A 74 -10.86 -14.83 10.18
CA VAL A 74 -11.07 -13.81 11.22
C VAL A 74 -12.46 -13.95 11.84
N LYS A 75 -13.51 -14.03 11.00
CA LYS A 75 -14.90 -14.24 11.45
C LYS A 75 -15.06 -15.51 12.29
N ARG A 76 -14.33 -16.57 11.96
CA ARG A 76 -14.39 -17.86 12.68
C ARG A 76 -13.61 -17.85 14.00
N ARG A 77 -12.46 -17.16 14.04
CA ARG A 77 -11.54 -17.16 15.19
C ARG A 77 -11.87 -16.08 16.22
N TRP A 78 -12.35 -14.91 15.78
CA TRP A 78 -12.74 -13.80 16.64
C TRP A 78 -14.19 -13.35 16.38
N PRO A 79 -15.19 -14.25 16.54
CA PRO A 79 -16.58 -13.95 16.18
C PRO A 79 -17.19 -12.80 17.00
N ASN A 80 -16.80 -12.68 18.27
CA ASN A 80 -17.31 -11.63 19.17
C ASN A 80 -16.72 -10.25 18.88
N GLU A 81 -15.47 -10.19 18.41
CA GLU A 81 -14.80 -8.93 18.06
C GLU A 81 -15.22 -8.47 16.66
N TRP A 82 -15.35 -9.41 15.72
CA TRP A 82 -15.84 -9.12 14.37
C TRP A 82 -17.28 -8.59 14.37
N GLY A 83 -18.17 -9.16 15.19
CA GLY A 83 -19.58 -8.74 15.29
C GLY A 83 -19.80 -7.36 15.94
N GLY A 84 -18.73 -6.72 16.42
CA GLY A 84 -18.76 -5.40 17.08
C GLY A 84 -18.22 -4.24 16.22
N ILE A 85 -17.91 -4.47 14.94
CA ILE A 85 -17.50 -3.46 13.94
C ILE A 85 -18.64 -3.25 12.94
#